data_AF-A0AAX2F3D6-F1
#
_entry.id   AF-A0AAX2F3D6-F1
#
_cell.length_a   1.000
_cell.length_b   1.000
_cell.length_c   1.000
_cell.angle_alpha   90.00
_cell.angle_beta   90.00
_cell.angle_gamma   90.00
#
_symmetry.space_group_name_H-M   'P 1'
#
loop_
_entity.id
_entity.type
_entity.pdbx_description
1 polymer ?
#
loop_
_entity_poly.entity_id
_entity_poly.type
_entity_poly.pdbx_seq_one_letter_code
_entity_poly.pdbx_strand_id
1 'polypeptide(L)'
;MKKSILGAYISAFLLFGATPMMAQFNIGKAAEGATKVLKAATLTDADMAKYVKEYVAWMDEHNHVCDARSPYTKRLNRLTQGLKDIEGIPLNFKVYYVTDVNAFACPDGSVRVFSSLMDAMTDEELLGVIGHEIGHVAHKDSKKGFRRALLTSALKDGIASTNGTAAALSESQLGSLGEALVNATYSQKQESKADAYGFDFLKKNGKNPWAMALAFEKLKKMEEDAGVQKDSKWKRMFSSHPDLDKRIKTMSKRAEKDGFARPENKMPEKIVQIEPSTQQVSNNQTTTRKSYNNKAVSGKPAGKRPTAKRPVSKRPAARKR
;
A
#
# COMPACT_ATOMS: atom_id res chain seq x y z
N MET A 1 -50.59 63.05 -8.14
CA MET A 1 -49.41 62.84 -9.02
C MET A 1 -49.31 61.35 -9.32
N LYS A 2 -49.44 60.98 -10.59
CA LYS A 2 -49.72 59.60 -11.06
C LYS A 2 -48.44 58.79 -11.24
N LYS A 3 -48.50 57.51 -10.83
CA LYS A 3 -47.56 56.44 -11.21
C LYS A 3 -47.74 56.13 -12.70
N SER A 4 -46.65 55.89 -13.44
CA SER A 4 -46.61 55.01 -14.61
C SER A 4 -45.16 54.62 -14.90
N ILE A 5 -44.90 53.32 -14.76
CA ILE A 5 -43.71 52.59 -15.22
C ILE A 5 -44.06 52.09 -16.61
N LEU A 6 -43.12 52.18 -17.57
CA LEU A 6 -42.77 51.19 -18.61
C LEU A 6 -42.19 51.90 -19.85
N GLY A 7 -41.04 51.44 -20.34
CA GLY A 7 -40.48 51.88 -21.62
C GLY A 7 -39.02 51.51 -21.75
N ALA A 8 -38.76 50.38 -22.42
CA ALA A 8 -37.49 49.70 -22.48
C ALA A 8 -36.58 50.18 -23.62
N TYR A 9 -35.26 49.95 -23.44
CA TYR A 9 -34.17 49.82 -24.43
C TYR A 9 -33.79 51.03 -25.30
N ILE A 10 -32.49 51.40 -25.25
CA ILE A 10 -31.58 51.43 -26.41
C ILE A 10 -30.11 51.50 -25.89
N SER A 11 -29.39 50.42 -26.20
CA SER A 11 -27.97 50.34 -26.56
C SER A 11 -26.90 51.00 -25.68
N ALA A 12 -26.42 50.26 -24.67
CA ALA A 12 -25.05 50.38 -24.20
C ALA A 12 -24.18 49.32 -24.90
N PHE A 13 -23.31 49.82 -25.76
CA PHE A 13 -22.31 49.09 -26.52
C PHE A 13 -21.28 48.45 -25.57
N LEU A 14 -21.52 47.21 -25.12
CA LEU A 14 -20.51 46.38 -24.47
C LEU A 14 -19.88 45.49 -25.53
N LEU A 15 -18.70 45.92 -26.00
CA LEU A 15 -17.76 45.11 -26.76
C LEU A 15 -17.48 43.81 -26.00
N PHE A 16 -18.14 42.73 -26.39
CA PHE A 16 -17.69 41.37 -26.09
C PHE A 16 -16.39 41.15 -26.87
N GLY A 17 -15.26 41.44 -26.21
CA GLY A 17 -13.99 40.86 -26.61
C GLY A 17 -14.07 39.36 -26.38
N ALA A 18 -14.32 38.59 -27.44
CA ALA A 18 -14.04 37.16 -27.43
C ALA A 18 -12.53 37.01 -27.25
N THR A 19 -12.09 36.79 -26.01
CA THR A 19 -10.73 36.31 -25.79
C THR A 19 -10.70 34.88 -26.34
N PRO A 20 -9.83 34.56 -27.31
CA PRO A 20 -9.60 33.16 -27.62
C PRO A 20 -9.03 32.54 -26.35
N MET A 21 -9.74 31.58 -25.78
CA MET A 21 -9.19 30.69 -24.77
C MET A 21 -8.11 29.87 -25.46
N MET A 22 -6.91 30.46 -25.60
CA MET A 22 -5.73 29.79 -26.10
C MET A 22 -5.41 28.70 -25.09
N ALA A 23 -5.81 27.47 -25.41
CA ALA A 23 -5.37 26.30 -24.67
C ALA A 23 -3.83 26.32 -24.65
N GLN A 24 -3.24 26.63 -23.50
CA GLN A 24 -1.80 26.57 -23.31
C GLN A 24 -1.37 25.11 -23.50
N PHE A 25 -0.90 24.79 -24.69
CA PHE A 25 -0.33 23.49 -25.02
C PHE A 25 0.94 23.32 -24.19
N ASN A 26 0.87 22.56 -23.11
CA ASN A 26 2.04 22.26 -22.30
C ASN A 26 2.87 21.21 -23.06
N ILE A 27 3.88 21.68 -23.80
CA ILE A 27 4.79 20.85 -24.60
C ILE A 27 5.44 19.74 -23.74
N GLY A 28 5.71 20.01 -22.45
CA GLY A 28 6.20 19.00 -21.50
C GLY A 28 5.20 17.86 -21.28
N LYS A 29 3.93 18.18 -21.03
CA LYS A 29 2.85 17.17 -20.91
C LYS A 29 2.61 16.42 -22.22
N ALA A 30 2.75 17.09 -23.37
CA ALA A 30 2.62 16.45 -24.69
C ALA A 30 3.77 15.47 -24.96
N ALA A 31 5.01 15.83 -24.63
CA ALA A 31 6.18 14.97 -24.76
C ALA A 31 6.15 13.77 -23.79
N GLU A 32 5.71 13.98 -22.55
CA GLU A 32 5.45 12.89 -21.59
C GLU A 32 4.37 11.94 -22.09
N GLY A 33 3.29 12.47 -22.67
CA GLY A 33 2.22 11.71 -23.29
C GLY A 33 2.71 10.85 -24.46
N ALA A 34 3.53 11.42 -25.35
CA ALA A 34 4.13 10.70 -26.47
C ALA A 34 5.06 9.56 -26.01
N THR A 35 5.88 9.82 -24.98
CA THR A 35 6.81 8.81 -24.42
C THR A 35 6.04 7.68 -23.74
N LYS A 36 4.95 7.98 -23.01
CA LYS A 36 4.02 6.99 -22.43
C LYS A 36 3.44 6.08 -23.49
N VAL A 37 2.93 6.66 -24.58
CA VAL A 37 2.31 5.91 -25.67
C VAL A 37 3.34 5.01 -26.36
N LEU A 38 4.55 5.51 -26.63
CA LEU A 38 5.60 4.72 -27.26
C LEU A 38 6.03 3.54 -26.37
N LYS A 39 6.30 3.77 -25.08
CA LYS A 39 6.65 2.68 -24.14
C LYS A 39 5.49 1.70 -23.93
N ALA A 40 4.26 2.18 -23.91
CA ALA A 40 3.09 1.33 -23.85
C ALA A 40 2.92 0.51 -25.14
N ALA A 41 3.36 0.98 -26.29
CA ALA A 41 3.33 0.22 -27.54
C ALA A 41 4.42 -0.86 -27.60
N THR A 42 5.57 -0.63 -26.96
CA THR A 42 6.70 -1.58 -26.98
C THR A 42 6.66 -2.64 -25.87
N LEU A 43 5.88 -2.42 -24.81
CA LEU A 43 5.81 -3.33 -23.67
C LEU A 43 4.97 -4.59 -23.99
N THR A 44 5.64 -5.73 -24.14
CA THR A 44 4.99 -7.01 -24.49
C THR A 44 4.36 -7.70 -23.26
N ASP A 45 3.53 -8.71 -23.51
CA ASP A 45 2.98 -9.56 -22.44
C ASP A 45 4.06 -10.40 -21.74
N ALA A 46 5.12 -10.78 -22.47
CA ALA A 46 6.26 -11.49 -21.90
C ALA A 46 7.06 -10.59 -20.94
N ASP A 47 7.30 -9.33 -21.33
CA ASP A 47 7.96 -8.35 -20.47
C ASP A 47 7.14 -8.09 -19.21
N MET A 48 5.82 -7.93 -19.36
CA MET A 48 4.91 -7.81 -18.23
C MET A 48 4.99 -8.99 -17.27
N ALA A 49 5.00 -10.23 -17.79
CA ALA A 49 5.13 -11.42 -16.96
C ALA A 49 6.46 -11.46 -16.21
N LYS A 50 7.56 -11.04 -16.86
CA LYS A 50 8.87 -10.92 -16.22
C LYS A 50 8.86 -9.88 -15.08
N TYR A 51 8.35 -8.68 -15.34
CA TYR A 51 8.30 -7.62 -14.33
C TYR A 51 7.38 -7.94 -13.16
N VAL A 52 6.27 -8.63 -13.39
CA VAL A 52 5.40 -9.09 -12.31
C VAL A 52 6.15 -10.08 -11.41
N LYS A 53 6.92 -11.02 -12.00
CA LYS A 53 7.73 -11.96 -11.21
C LYS A 53 8.82 -11.26 -10.39
N GLU A 54 9.54 -10.30 -11.01
CA GLU A 54 10.55 -9.50 -10.30
C GLU A 54 9.92 -8.72 -9.14
N TYR A 55 8.76 -8.08 -9.38
CA TYR A 55 8.02 -7.37 -8.35
C TYR A 55 7.56 -8.27 -7.20
N VAL A 56 6.97 -9.42 -7.50
CA VAL A 56 6.51 -10.36 -6.47
C VAL A 56 7.67 -10.91 -5.66
N ALA A 57 8.79 -11.25 -6.30
CA ALA A 57 10.01 -11.70 -5.61
C ALA A 57 10.54 -10.61 -4.68
N TRP A 58 10.63 -9.36 -5.17
CA TRP A 58 11.05 -8.22 -4.36
C TRP A 58 10.12 -7.99 -3.17
N MET A 59 8.78 -8.06 -3.37
CA MET A 59 7.82 -7.94 -2.27
C MET A 59 7.93 -9.08 -1.25
N ASP A 60 8.15 -10.31 -1.69
CA ASP A 60 8.35 -11.47 -0.82
C ASP A 60 9.66 -11.36 0.00
N GLU A 61 10.70 -10.71 -0.54
CA GLU A 61 11.97 -10.47 0.15
C GLU A 61 11.88 -9.32 1.17
N HIS A 62 11.14 -8.25 0.81
CA HIS A 62 11.04 -7.03 1.61
C HIS A 62 9.90 -7.04 2.62
N ASN A 63 9.06 -8.08 2.63
CA ASN A 63 8.03 -8.30 3.63
C ASN A 63 8.25 -9.64 4.32
N HIS A 64 8.04 -9.71 5.63
CA HIS A 64 8.16 -10.97 6.36
C HIS A 64 7.07 -11.95 5.91
N VAL A 65 7.44 -12.91 5.07
CA VAL A 65 6.58 -14.03 4.68
C VAL A 65 6.48 -15.03 5.83
N CYS A 66 5.26 -15.29 6.31
CA CYS A 66 5.03 -16.29 7.34
C CYS A 66 5.48 -17.69 6.89
N ASP A 67 6.18 -18.42 7.76
CA ASP A 67 6.58 -19.81 7.48
C ASP A 67 5.38 -20.78 7.45
N ALA A 68 5.62 -22.03 7.02
CA ALA A 68 4.56 -23.05 6.92
C ALA A 68 3.94 -23.46 8.27
N ARG A 69 4.63 -23.20 9.39
CA ARG A 69 4.17 -23.57 10.74
C ARG A 69 3.30 -22.47 11.37
N SER A 70 3.42 -21.24 10.88
CA SER A 70 2.62 -20.09 11.30
C SER A 70 1.12 -20.41 11.28
N PRO A 71 0.36 -20.04 12.33
CA PRO A 71 -1.09 -20.20 12.34
C PRO A 71 -1.76 -19.44 11.18
N TYR A 72 -1.19 -18.32 10.74
CA TYR A 72 -1.71 -17.60 9.57
C TYR A 72 -1.56 -18.42 8.28
N THR A 73 -0.38 -18.98 8.03
CA THR A 73 -0.15 -19.81 6.82
C THR A 73 -1.04 -21.05 6.83
N LYS A 74 -1.19 -21.72 7.98
CA LYS A 74 -2.11 -22.86 8.13
C LYS A 74 -3.55 -22.48 7.84
N ARG A 75 -4.01 -21.35 8.37
CA ARG A 75 -5.34 -20.80 8.13
C ARG A 75 -5.55 -20.48 6.65
N LEU A 76 -4.60 -19.78 6.02
CA LEU A 76 -4.68 -19.45 4.59
C LEU A 76 -4.73 -20.71 3.73
N ASN A 77 -3.86 -21.69 3.99
CA ASN A 77 -3.84 -22.96 3.24
C ASN A 77 -5.15 -23.74 3.37
N ARG A 78 -5.79 -23.73 4.55
CA ARG A 78 -7.12 -24.33 4.74
C ARG A 78 -8.18 -23.61 3.90
N LEU A 79 -8.15 -22.29 3.87
CA LEU A 79 -9.13 -21.47 3.14
C LEU A 79 -8.98 -21.58 1.63
N THR A 80 -7.74 -21.71 1.14
CA THR A 80 -7.43 -21.74 -0.28
C THR A 80 -7.23 -23.16 -0.82
N GLN A 81 -7.51 -24.18 0.00
CA GLN A 81 -7.41 -25.56 -0.39
C GLN A 81 -8.28 -25.84 -1.63
N GLY A 82 -7.65 -26.30 -2.71
CA GLY A 82 -8.33 -26.61 -3.98
C GLY A 82 -8.40 -25.44 -4.97
N LEU A 83 -8.01 -24.22 -4.57
CA LEU A 83 -7.87 -23.08 -5.47
C LEU A 83 -6.54 -23.16 -6.22
N LYS A 84 -6.51 -23.88 -7.34
CA LYS A 84 -5.27 -24.16 -8.09
C LYS A 84 -4.96 -23.10 -9.13
N ASP A 85 -5.95 -22.68 -9.90
CA ASP A 85 -5.80 -21.69 -10.96
C ASP A 85 -7.09 -20.90 -11.17
N ILE A 86 -6.96 -19.77 -11.86
CA ILE A 86 -8.07 -18.99 -12.39
C ILE A 86 -7.84 -18.76 -13.88
N GLU A 87 -8.71 -19.29 -14.72
CA GLU A 87 -8.60 -19.18 -16.19
C GLU A 87 -7.22 -19.63 -16.72
N GLY A 88 -6.63 -20.68 -16.12
CA GLY A 88 -5.30 -21.18 -16.48
C GLY A 88 -4.13 -20.39 -15.89
N ILE A 89 -4.39 -19.36 -15.08
CA ILE A 89 -3.37 -18.63 -14.31
C ILE A 89 -3.18 -19.34 -12.96
N PRO A 90 -2.01 -19.95 -12.68
CA PRO A 90 -1.80 -20.69 -11.45
C PRO A 90 -1.84 -19.74 -10.24
N LEU A 91 -2.61 -20.10 -9.22
CA LEU A 91 -2.73 -19.31 -7.99
C LEU A 91 -1.66 -19.73 -6.98
N ASN A 92 -1.03 -18.74 -6.36
CA ASN A 92 -0.05 -18.96 -5.29
C ASN A 92 -0.29 -17.98 -4.14
N PHE A 93 -0.46 -18.52 -2.93
CA PHE A 93 -0.89 -17.78 -1.76
C PHE A 93 0.23 -17.68 -0.73
N LYS A 94 0.49 -16.48 -0.19
CA LYS A 94 1.37 -16.28 0.97
C LYS A 94 0.78 -15.24 1.93
N VAL A 95 1.22 -15.31 3.18
CA VAL A 95 0.88 -14.32 4.20
C VAL A 95 2.08 -13.42 4.46
N TYR A 96 1.86 -12.10 4.45
CA TYR A 96 2.82 -11.13 4.97
C TYR A 96 2.47 -10.79 6.42
N TYR A 97 3.44 -10.94 7.32
CA TYR A 97 3.30 -10.57 8.72
C TYR A 97 3.54 -9.06 8.90
N VAL A 98 2.47 -8.28 8.74
CA VAL A 98 2.51 -6.83 8.73
C VAL A 98 1.28 -6.23 9.42
N THR A 99 1.42 -4.99 9.89
CA THR A 99 0.36 -4.27 10.62
C THR A 99 -0.68 -3.65 9.70
N ASP A 100 -0.33 -3.38 8.45
CA ASP A 100 -1.23 -2.79 7.47
C ASP A 100 -2.35 -3.77 7.13
N VAL A 101 -3.61 -3.33 7.08
CA VAL A 101 -4.74 -4.18 6.69
C VAL A 101 -4.87 -4.15 5.17
N ASN A 102 -4.50 -5.25 4.51
CA ASN A 102 -4.59 -5.36 3.05
C ASN A 102 -4.56 -6.81 2.55
N ALA A 103 -4.97 -7.00 1.30
CA ALA A 103 -4.63 -8.15 0.47
C ALA A 103 -4.48 -7.67 -0.98
N PHE A 104 -3.69 -8.37 -1.79
CA PHE A 104 -3.60 -8.05 -3.21
C PHE A 104 -3.39 -9.31 -4.05
N ALA A 105 -3.78 -9.23 -5.32
CA ALA A 105 -3.45 -10.22 -6.34
C ALA A 105 -2.74 -9.62 -7.56
N CYS A 106 -1.65 -10.26 -7.96
CA CYS A 106 -0.86 -9.91 -9.12
C CYS A 106 -1.30 -10.66 -10.40
N PRO A 107 -0.94 -10.14 -11.59
CA PRO A 107 -1.34 -10.75 -12.86
C PRO A 107 -0.85 -12.18 -13.10
N ASP A 108 0.18 -12.62 -12.38
CA ASP A 108 0.74 -13.98 -12.44
C ASP A 108 -0.01 -14.98 -11.55
N GLY A 109 -1.06 -14.55 -10.83
CA GLY A 109 -1.81 -15.37 -9.88
C GLY A 109 -1.23 -15.38 -8.46
N SER A 110 -0.18 -14.60 -8.19
CA SER A 110 0.31 -14.41 -6.82
C SER A 110 -0.69 -13.60 -6.00
N VAL A 111 -1.22 -14.21 -4.94
CA VAL A 111 -2.12 -13.59 -3.96
C VAL A 111 -1.37 -13.45 -2.64
N ARG A 112 -1.43 -12.27 -2.03
CA ARG A 112 -0.78 -11.96 -0.74
C ARG A 112 -1.80 -11.39 0.22
N VAL A 113 -1.88 -11.99 1.40
CA VAL A 113 -2.84 -11.62 2.46
C VAL A 113 -2.06 -11.11 3.66
N PHE A 114 -2.45 -9.98 4.23
CA PHE A 114 -1.71 -9.40 5.36
C PHE A 114 -2.27 -9.96 6.67
N SER A 115 -1.40 -10.27 7.64
CA SER A 115 -1.80 -10.92 8.91
C SER A 115 -2.85 -10.12 9.68
N SER A 116 -2.76 -8.80 9.70
CA SER A 116 -3.74 -7.91 10.34
C SER A 116 -5.14 -7.99 9.70
N LEU A 117 -5.25 -8.20 8.37
CA LEU A 117 -6.52 -8.46 7.70
C LEU A 117 -7.11 -9.79 8.16
N MET A 118 -6.26 -10.80 8.36
CA MET A 118 -6.68 -12.09 8.90
C MET A 118 -7.16 -11.94 10.35
N ASP A 119 -6.51 -11.13 11.18
CA ASP A 119 -6.94 -10.85 12.56
C ASP A 119 -8.28 -10.10 12.62
N ALA A 120 -8.60 -9.35 11.57
CA ALA A 120 -9.83 -8.58 11.45
C ALA A 120 -11.04 -9.42 10.99
N MET A 121 -10.82 -10.44 10.17
CA MET A 121 -11.88 -11.12 9.41
C MET A 121 -12.08 -12.57 9.80
N THR A 122 -13.33 -13.04 9.78
CA THR A 122 -13.66 -14.47 9.87
C THR A 122 -13.20 -15.21 8.62
N ASP A 123 -13.25 -16.54 8.65
CA ASP A 123 -12.86 -17.39 7.52
C ASP A 123 -13.66 -17.10 6.24
N GLU A 124 -14.98 -16.89 6.34
CA GLU A 124 -15.83 -16.62 5.18
C GLU A 124 -15.61 -15.21 4.64
N GLU A 125 -15.42 -14.22 5.51
CA GLU A 125 -15.13 -12.84 5.11
C GLU A 125 -13.78 -12.75 4.41
N LEU A 126 -12.76 -13.39 4.98
CA LEU A 126 -11.42 -13.44 4.41
C LEU A 126 -11.42 -14.17 3.06
N LEU A 127 -12.17 -15.28 2.95
CA LEU A 127 -12.35 -15.97 1.68
C LEU A 127 -13.09 -15.11 0.65
N GLY A 128 -14.03 -14.26 1.10
CA GLY A 128 -14.70 -13.26 0.26
C GLY A 128 -13.73 -12.24 -0.30
N VAL A 129 -12.85 -11.68 0.53
CA VAL A 129 -11.78 -10.76 0.09
C VAL A 129 -10.83 -11.45 -0.88
N ILE A 130 -10.41 -12.69 -0.61
CA ILE A 130 -9.59 -13.46 -1.55
C ILE A 130 -10.32 -13.66 -2.88
N GLY A 131 -11.62 -13.98 -2.84
CA GLY A 131 -12.47 -14.08 -4.03
C GLY A 131 -12.53 -12.77 -4.82
N HIS A 132 -12.64 -11.63 -4.14
CA HIS A 132 -12.60 -10.30 -4.75
C HIS A 132 -11.26 -10.04 -5.46
N GLU A 133 -10.13 -10.32 -4.81
CA GLU A 133 -8.80 -10.18 -5.41
C GLU A 133 -8.60 -11.09 -6.63
N ILE A 134 -9.06 -12.35 -6.56
CA ILE A 134 -9.08 -13.26 -7.71
C ILE A 134 -9.96 -12.70 -8.84
N GLY A 135 -11.07 -12.04 -8.49
CA GLY A 135 -11.94 -11.35 -9.44
C GLY A 135 -11.22 -10.26 -10.23
N HIS A 136 -10.33 -9.50 -9.59
CA HIS A 136 -9.48 -8.54 -10.30
C HIS A 136 -8.50 -9.20 -11.27
N VAL A 137 -7.96 -10.37 -10.93
CA VAL A 137 -7.11 -11.15 -11.84
C VAL A 137 -7.93 -11.66 -13.04
N ALA A 138 -9.07 -12.31 -12.80
CA ALA A 138 -9.97 -12.82 -13.83
C ALA A 138 -10.40 -11.73 -14.82
N HIS A 139 -10.73 -10.53 -14.32
CA HIS A 139 -11.12 -9.39 -15.16
C HIS A 139 -9.94 -8.65 -15.81
N LYS A 140 -8.70 -9.10 -15.57
CA LYS A 140 -7.44 -8.48 -16.05
C LYS A 140 -7.24 -7.06 -15.50
N ASP A 141 -7.87 -6.73 -14.39
CA ASP A 141 -7.76 -5.44 -13.73
C ASP A 141 -6.37 -5.28 -13.11
N SER A 142 -5.86 -6.30 -12.40
CA SER A 142 -4.49 -6.32 -11.88
C SER A 142 -3.46 -6.14 -13.00
N LYS A 143 -3.68 -6.75 -14.18
CA LYS A 143 -2.78 -6.61 -15.35
C LYS A 143 -2.74 -5.18 -15.86
N LYS A 144 -3.90 -4.54 -16.00
CA LYS A 144 -4.00 -3.13 -16.44
C LYS A 144 -3.44 -2.18 -15.39
N GLY A 145 -3.73 -2.43 -14.11
CA GLY A 145 -3.21 -1.67 -12.97
C GLY A 145 -1.69 -1.71 -12.91
N PHE A 146 -1.11 -2.91 -12.99
CA PHE A 146 0.34 -3.11 -13.05
C PHE A 146 0.96 -2.42 -14.26
N ARG A 147 0.39 -2.57 -15.45
CA ARG A 147 0.91 -1.89 -16.65
C ARG A 147 0.92 -0.37 -16.48
N ARG A 148 -0.15 0.21 -15.92
CA ARG A 148 -0.23 1.64 -15.64
C ARG A 148 0.80 2.07 -14.60
N ALA A 149 0.93 1.33 -13.50
CA ALA A 149 1.90 1.62 -12.45
C ALA A 149 3.34 1.50 -12.96
N LEU A 150 3.64 0.46 -13.75
CA LEU A 150 4.93 0.28 -14.41
C LEU A 150 5.23 1.42 -15.36
N LEU A 151 4.31 1.78 -16.26
CA LEU A 151 4.54 2.92 -17.16
C LEU A 151 4.76 4.21 -16.36
N THR A 152 4.04 4.41 -15.26
CA THR A 152 4.17 5.61 -14.43
C THR A 152 5.50 5.65 -13.66
N SER A 153 6.00 4.52 -13.17
CA SER A 153 7.28 4.39 -12.45
C SER A 153 8.48 4.33 -13.41
N ALA A 154 8.43 3.50 -14.46
CA ALA A 154 9.46 3.32 -15.50
C ALA A 154 9.77 4.58 -16.34
N LEU A 155 8.88 5.56 -16.33
CA LEU A 155 9.12 6.85 -16.97
C LEU A 155 9.98 7.78 -16.14
N LYS A 156 10.07 7.58 -14.82
CA LYS A 156 10.96 8.38 -13.96
C LYS A 156 12.42 8.03 -14.21
N ASP A 157 12.73 6.74 -14.39
CA ASP A 157 14.13 6.26 -14.35
C ASP A 157 14.60 5.61 -15.67
N GLY A 158 13.77 5.56 -16.70
CA GLY A 158 14.17 5.07 -18.02
C GLY A 158 14.53 3.58 -18.06
N ILE A 159 13.54 2.69 -18.08
CA ILE A 159 13.79 1.30 -18.47
C ILE A 159 14.28 1.28 -19.92
N ALA A 160 15.58 1.09 -20.12
CA ALA A 160 16.20 0.86 -21.42
C ALA A 160 16.20 -0.64 -21.71
N SER A 161 15.73 -1.05 -22.88
CA SER A 161 15.92 -2.43 -23.34
C SER A 161 17.37 -2.64 -23.74
N THR A 162 17.95 -3.77 -23.34
CA THR A 162 19.25 -4.23 -23.83
C THR A 162 18.99 -5.40 -24.79
N ASN A 163 19.48 -5.29 -26.02
CA ASN A 163 19.39 -6.35 -27.05
C ASN A 163 17.96 -6.89 -27.31
N GLY A 164 16.95 -6.01 -27.30
CA GLY A 164 15.57 -6.40 -27.58
C GLY A 164 14.85 -7.15 -26.46
N THR A 165 15.51 -7.39 -25.32
CA THR A 165 14.90 -7.95 -24.12
C THR A 165 14.66 -6.84 -23.09
N ALA A 166 13.52 -6.87 -22.40
CA ALA A 166 13.29 -6.03 -21.23
C ALA A 166 14.42 -6.19 -20.20
N ALA A 167 15.11 -5.09 -19.84
CA ALA A 167 16.08 -5.09 -18.75
C ALA A 167 15.38 -5.40 -17.42
N ALA A 168 16.08 -6.01 -16.47
CA ALA A 168 15.54 -6.20 -15.12
C ALA A 168 15.31 -4.84 -14.44
N LEU A 169 14.30 -4.76 -13.57
CA LEU A 169 14.06 -3.56 -12.76
C LEU A 169 15.14 -3.44 -11.67
N SER A 170 15.61 -2.21 -11.44
CA SER A 170 16.45 -1.93 -10.26
C SER A 170 15.63 -1.97 -8.97
N GLU A 171 16.28 -2.09 -7.82
CA GLU A 171 15.60 -2.01 -6.51
C GLU A 171 14.79 -0.72 -6.34
N SER A 172 15.32 0.43 -6.78
CA SER A 172 14.61 1.71 -6.73
C SER A 172 13.35 1.72 -7.60
N GLN A 173 13.40 1.07 -8.77
CA GLN A 173 12.27 0.93 -9.67
C GLN A 173 11.21 -0.01 -9.09
N LEU A 174 11.63 -1.12 -8.48
CA LEU A 174 10.74 -2.07 -7.80
C LEU A 174 10.04 -1.41 -6.60
N GLY A 175 10.77 -0.64 -5.79
CA GLY A 175 10.20 0.14 -4.69
C GLY A 175 9.20 1.19 -5.18
N SER A 176 9.55 1.96 -6.22
CA SER A 176 8.65 2.95 -6.83
C SER A 176 7.40 2.33 -7.45
N LEU A 177 7.54 1.15 -8.06
CA LEU A 177 6.44 0.36 -8.61
C LEU A 177 5.52 -0.14 -7.48
N GLY A 178 6.09 -0.61 -6.38
CA GLY A 178 5.34 -1.02 -5.19
C GLY A 178 4.53 0.13 -4.60
N GLU A 179 5.12 1.31 -4.45
CA GLU A 179 4.40 2.51 -4.02
C GLU A 179 3.27 2.89 -4.99
N ALA A 180 3.53 2.82 -6.30
CA ALA A 180 2.52 3.12 -7.31
C ALA A 180 1.35 2.12 -7.31
N LEU A 181 1.63 0.82 -7.11
CA LEU A 181 0.63 -0.25 -7.05
C LEU A 181 -0.24 -0.15 -5.81
N VAL A 182 0.38 0.10 -4.67
CA VAL A 182 -0.32 0.31 -3.40
C VAL A 182 -1.28 1.49 -3.45
N ASN A 183 -0.90 2.55 -4.14
CA ASN A 183 -1.74 3.74 -4.30
C ASN A 183 -2.65 3.66 -5.53
N ALA A 184 -2.61 2.55 -6.28
CA ALA A 184 -3.45 2.38 -7.44
C ALA A 184 -4.90 2.20 -7.01
N THR A 185 -5.79 2.91 -7.71
CA THR A 185 -7.24 2.79 -7.50
C THR A 185 -7.86 2.09 -8.70
N TYR A 186 -8.84 1.24 -8.41
CA TYR A 186 -9.72 0.68 -9.42
C TYR A 186 -10.95 1.56 -9.62
N SER A 187 -11.52 1.52 -10.83
CA SER A 187 -12.77 2.21 -11.10
C SER A 187 -13.94 1.53 -10.39
N GLN A 188 -15.01 2.27 -10.10
CA GLN A 188 -16.24 1.72 -9.51
C GLN A 188 -16.79 0.50 -10.29
N LYS A 189 -16.62 0.50 -11.63
CA LYS A 189 -17.03 -0.62 -12.49
C LYS A 189 -16.17 -1.87 -12.26
N GLN A 190 -14.87 -1.71 -12.02
CA GLN A 190 -13.96 -2.81 -11.71
C GLN A 190 -14.26 -3.38 -10.32
N GLU A 191 -14.40 -2.51 -9.31
CA GLU A 191 -14.81 -2.90 -7.95
C GLU A 191 -16.15 -3.67 -7.97
N SER A 192 -17.17 -3.14 -8.66
CA SER A 192 -18.48 -3.81 -8.75
C SER A 192 -18.40 -5.20 -9.39
N LYS A 193 -17.50 -5.39 -10.36
CA LYS A 193 -17.28 -6.69 -11.00
C LYS A 193 -16.51 -7.64 -10.10
N ALA A 194 -15.47 -7.17 -9.42
CA ALA A 194 -14.71 -7.93 -8.45
C ALA A 194 -15.58 -8.34 -7.25
N ASP A 195 -16.46 -7.46 -6.77
CA ASP A 195 -17.47 -7.75 -5.75
C ASP A 195 -18.44 -8.84 -6.20
N ALA A 196 -18.98 -8.70 -7.42
CA ALA A 196 -19.87 -9.69 -7.97
C ALA A 196 -19.19 -11.06 -8.11
N TYR A 197 -17.92 -11.06 -8.53
CA TYR A 197 -17.10 -12.27 -8.61
C TYR A 197 -16.86 -12.88 -7.23
N GLY A 198 -16.43 -12.11 -6.24
CA GLY A 198 -16.20 -12.59 -4.87
C GLY A 198 -17.46 -13.18 -4.23
N PHE A 199 -18.61 -12.55 -4.46
CA PHE A 199 -19.91 -13.06 -4.05
C PHE A 199 -20.23 -14.43 -4.68
N ASP A 200 -20.08 -14.55 -6.01
CA ASP A 200 -20.35 -15.82 -6.72
C ASP A 200 -19.30 -16.89 -6.39
N PHE A 201 -18.07 -16.46 -6.12
CA PHE A 201 -16.98 -17.31 -5.65
C PHE A 201 -17.31 -17.94 -4.30
N LEU A 202 -17.82 -17.17 -3.33
CA LEU A 202 -18.28 -17.72 -2.06
C LEU A 202 -19.38 -18.76 -2.25
N LYS A 203 -20.40 -18.44 -3.08
CA LYS A 203 -21.48 -19.39 -3.38
C LYS A 203 -20.97 -20.69 -3.99
N LYS A 204 -20.07 -20.60 -4.98
CA LYS A 204 -19.45 -21.78 -5.63
C LYS A 204 -18.65 -22.64 -4.65
N ASN A 205 -18.11 -22.04 -3.59
CA ASN A 205 -17.39 -22.74 -2.52
C ASN A 205 -18.29 -23.10 -1.32
N GLY A 206 -19.61 -23.05 -1.49
CA GLY A 206 -20.58 -23.46 -0.46
C GLY A 206 -20.59 -22.55 0.78
N LYS A 207 -20.18 -21.28 0.64
CA LYS A 207 -20.15 -20.29 1.72
C LYS A 207 -21.28 -19.28 1.60
N ASN A 208 -21.65 -18.66 2.72
CA ASN A 208 -22.67 -17.62 2.75
C ASN A 208 -22.11 -16.32 2.14
N PRO A 209 -22.65 -15.82 1.01
CA PRO A 209 -22.12 -14.65 0.33
C PRO A 209 -22.39 -13.33 1.08
N TRP A 210 -23.17 -13.34 2.18
CA TRP A 210 -23.22 -12.22 3.12
C TRP A 210 -21.84 -11.82 3.65
N ALA A 211 -20.88 -12.74 3.66
CA ALA A 211 -19.53 -12.48 4.11
C ALA A 211 -18.85 -11.32 3.35
N MET A 212 -19.23 -11.06 2.09
CA MET A 212 -18.78 -9.85 1.38
C MET A 212 -19.25 -8.56 2.05
N ALA A 213 -20.54 -8.47 2.39
CA ALA A 213 -21.09 -7.30 3.06
C ALA A 213 -20.49 -7.14 4.46
N LEU A 214 -20.32 -8.23 5.21
CA LEU A 214 -19.73 -8.20 6.54
C LEU A 214 -18.25 -7.80 6.52
N ALA A 215 -17.48 -8.26 5.52
CA ALA A 215 -16.11 -7.81 5.32
C ALA A 215 -16.04 -6.29 5.10
N PHE A 216 -16.92 -5.74 4.25
CA PHE A 216 -16.99 -4.29 4.05
C PHE A 216 -17.46 -3.52 5.29
N GLU A 217 -18.41 -4.06 6.07
CA GLU A 217 -18.81 -3.46 7.35
C GLU A 217 -17.63 -3.38 8.33
N LYS A 218 -16.79 -4.42 8.39
CA LYS A 218 -15.60 -4.43 9.24
C LYS A 218 -14.54 -3.44 8.78
N LEU A 219 -14.29 -3.38 7.48
CA LEU A 219 -13.40 -2.37 6.90
C LEU A 219 -13.90 -0.95 7.21
N LYS A 220 -15.20 -0.70 7.03
CA LYS A 220 -15.83 0.59 7.35
C LYS A 220 -15.68 0.93 8.83
N LYS A 221 -15.95 -0.03 9.72
CA LYS A 221 -15.78 0.18 11.16
C LYS A 221 -14.33 0.52 11.53
N MET A 222 -13.35 -0.13 10.91
CA MET A 222 -11.93 0.22 11.13
C MET A 222 -11.59 1.62 10.61
N GLU A 223 -12.20 2.05 9.52
CA GLU A 223 -12.09 3.43 9.03
C GLU A 223 -12.61 4.43 10.06
N GLU A 224 -13.79 4.15 10.63
CA GLU A 224 -14.45 4.98 11.63
C GLU A 224 -13.66 5.01 12.95
N ASP A 225 -13.20 3.85 13.42
CA ASP A 225 -12.44 3.68 14.67
C ASP A 225 -11.04 4.33 14.62
N ALA A 226 -10.42 4.38 13.43
CA ALA A 226 -9.15 5.07 13.23
C ALA A 226 -9.26 6.61 13.36
N GLY A 227 -10.47 7.17 13.20
CA GLY A 227 -10.75 8.59 13.30
C GLY A 227 -10.09 9.45 12.20
N VAL A 228 -10.27 10.78 12.29
CA VAL A 228 -9.73 11.77 11.31
C VAL A 228 -8.19 11.88 11.36
N GLN A 229 -7.53 11.18 12.28
CA GLN A 229 -6.08 10.97 12.28
C GLN A 229 -5.76 10.02 11.11
N LYS A 230 -5.60 10.60 9.92
CA LYS A 230 -5.24 9.91 8.66
C LYS A 230 -3.89 9.22 8.79
N ASP A 231 -3.82 8.11 9.50
CA ASP A 231 -2.70 7.20 9.38
C ASP A 231 -2.61 6.76 7.93
N SER A 232 -1.41 6.85 7.36
CA SER A 232 -1.14 6.53 5.94
C SER A 232 -1.57 5.11 5.58
N LYS A 233 -1.59 4.20 6.56
CA LYS A 233 -1.91 2.77 6.43
C LYS A 233 -3.37 2.51 6.07
N TRP A 234 -4.30 3.08 6.85
CA TRP A 234 -5.74 2.96 6.63
C TRP A 234 -6.17 3.70 5.38
N LYS A 235 -5.65 4.93 5.20
CA LYS A 235 -5.89 5.71 3.99
C LYS A 235 -5.52 4.94 2.71
N ARG A 236 -4.44 4.15 2.71
CA ARG A 236 -4.00 3.35 1.54
C ARG A 236 -5.05 2.30 1.15
N MET A 237 -5.57 1.52 2.11
CA MET A 237 -6.59 0.48 1.85
C MET A 237 -7.91 1.08 1.31
N PHE A 238 -8.40 2.16 1.92
CA PHE A 238 -9.66 2.80 1.49
C PHE A 238 -9.51 3.59 0.19
N SER A 239 -8.29 4.06 -0.11
CA SER A 239 -8.02 4.72 -1.40
C SER A 239 -8.06 3.72 -2.55
N SER A 240 -7.51 2.51 -2.38
CA SER A 240 -7.56 1.47 -3.42
C SER A 240 -8.97 0.91 -3.64
N HIS A 241 -9.82 0.90 -2.60
CA HIS A 241 -11.18 0.31 -2.62
C HIS A 241 -12.27 1.26 -2.08
N PRO A 242 -12.75 2.23 -2.89
CA PRO A 242 -13.70 3.25 -2.44
C PRO A 242 -15.15 2.74 -2.29
N ASP A 243 -16.02 3.62 -1.76
CA ASP A 243 -17.49 3.51 -1.73
C ASP A 243 -18.07 2.34 -0.90
N LEU A 244 -17.52 2.07 0.29
CA LEU A 244 -17.94 0.96 1.16
C LEU A 244 -19.45 0.92 1.45
N ASP A 245 -20.10 2.05 1.72
CA ASP A 245 -21.56 2.10 1.98
C ASP A 245 -22.40 1.53 0.83
N LYS A 246 -22.03 1.90 -0.41
CA LYS A 246 -22.71 1.43 -1.60
C LYS A 246 -22.47 -0.05 -1.81
N ARG A 247 -21.25 -0.52 -1.56
CA ARG A 247 -20.85 -1.93 -1.72
C ARG A 247 -21.54 -2.82 -0.68
N ILE A 248 -21.57 -2.41 0.59
CA ILE A 248 -22.33 -3.06 1.66
C ILE A 248 -23.79 -3.23 1.23
N LYS A 249 -24.45 -2.13 0.84
CA LYS A 249 -25.87 -2.15 0.42
C LYS A 249 -26.11 -3.03 -0.80
N THR A 250 -25.16 -3.09 -1.74
CA THR A 250 -25.30 -3.88 -2.96
C THR A 250 -25.16 -5.37 -2.65
N MET A 251 -24.15 -5.76 -1.85
CA MET A 251 -23.92 -7.15 -1.49
C MET A 251 -24.99 -7.69 -0.54
N SER A 252 -25.44 -6.90 0.45
CA SER A 252 -26.51 -7.31 1.37
C SER A 252 -27.82 -7.57 0.62
N LYS A 253 -28.26 -6.63 -0.22
CA LYS A 253 -29.47 -6.80 -1.04
C LYS A 253 -29.38 -7.99 -1.98
N ARG A 254 -28.20 -8.25 -2.55
CA ARG A 254 -27.99 -9.42 -3.40
C ARG A 254 -28.11 -10.71 -2.61
N ALA A 255 -27.51 -10.78 -1.42
CA ALA A 255 -27.59 -11.95 -0.54
C ALA A 255 -29.04 -12.23 -0.08
N GLU A 256 -29.78 -11.19 0.31
CA GLU A 256 -31.20 -11.29 0.68
C GLU A 256 -32.05 -11.78 -0.49
N LYS A 257 -31.86 -11.20 -1.68
CA LYS A 257 -32.56 -11.59 -2.90
C LYS A 257 -32.29 -13.06 -3.26
N ASP A 258 -31.07 -13.53 -3.03
CA ASP A 258 -30.68 -14.92 -3.27
C ASP A 258 -31.10 -15.88 -2.13
N GLY A 259 -31.82 -15.40 -1.12
CA GLY A 259 -32.38 -16.21 -0.04
C GLY A 259 -31.42 -16.53 1.11
N PHE A 260 -30.26 -15.88 1.17
CA PHE A 260 -29.30 -16.09 2.26
C PHE A 260 -29.67 -15.24 3.48
N ALA A 261 -29.73 -15.88 4.65
CA ALA A 261 -29.87 -15.19 5.92
C ALA A 261 -28.56 -14.48 6.31
N ARG A 262 -28.68 -13.28 6.90
CA ARG A 262 -27.53 -12.56 7.46
C ARG A 262 -26.96 -13.34 8.64
N PRO A 263 -25.70 -13.80 8.59
CA PRO A 263 -25.07 -14.43 9.75
C PRO A 263 -24.73 -13.38 10.81
N GLU A 264 -24.58 -13.84 12.05
CA GLU A 264 -24.12 -12.99 13.15
C GLU A 264 -22.70 -12.46 12.84
N ASN A 265 -22.50 -11.15 12.93
CA ASN A 265 -21.21 -10.53 12.64
C ASN A 265 -20.25 -10.70 13.83
N LYS A 266 -19.61 -11.88 13.91
CA LYS A 266 -18.66 -12.25 14.97
C LYS A 266 -17.26 -11.77 14.64
N MET A 267 -16.49 -11.48 15.69
CA MET A 267 -15.04 -11.34 15.57
C MET A 267 -14.41 -12.71 15.29
N PRO A 268 -13.33 -12.78 14.50
CA PRO A 268 -12.62 -14.04 14.31
C PRO A 268 -12.08 -14.57 15.64
N GLU A 269 -11.89 -15.88 15.72
CA GLU A 269 -11.15 -16.47 16.82
C GLU A 269 -9.74 -15.87 16.85
N LYS A 270 -9.33 -15.39 18.03
CA LYS A 270 -8.04 -14.71 18.19
C LYS A 270 -6.91 -15.68 17.83
N ILE A 271 -6.13 -15.34 16.81
CA ILE A 271 -4.94 -16.10 16.46
C ILE A 271 -3.89 -15.82 17.53
N VAL A 272 -3.75 -16.76 18.49
CA VAL A 272 -2.71 -16.66 19.51
C VAL A 272 -1.38 -17.05 18.89
N GLN A 273 -0.52 -16.06 18.64
CA GLN A 273 0.87 -16.28 18.32
C GLN A 273 1.69 -16.40 19.62
N ILE A 274 2.51 -17.44 19.71
CA ILE A 274 3.68 -17.45 20.60
C ILE A 274 4.72 -16.62 19.84
N GLU A 275 5.02 -15.42 20.33
CA GLU A 275 6.00 -14.56 19.66
C GLU A 275 7.34 -15.31 19.50
N PRO A 276 7.98 -15.26 18.32
CA PRO A 276 9.36 -15.70 18.23
C PRO A 276 10.17 -14.78 19.15
N SER A 277 10.86 -15.38 20.12
CA SER A 277 11.87 -14.72 20.94
C SER A 277 12.72 -13.85 20.02
N THR A 278 12.64 -12.53 20.24
CA THR A 278 13.60 -11.58 19.70
C THR A 278 14.95 -12.00 20.27
N GLN A 279 15.75 -12.73 19.50
CA GLN A 279 17.18 -12.71 19.71
C GLN A 279 17.64 -11.30 19.36
N GLN A 280 17.59 -10.43 20.36
CA GLN A 280 18.44 -9.26 20.36
C GLN A 280 19.87 -9.76 20.21
N VAL A 281 20.43 -9.61 19.01
CA VAL A 281 21.88 -9.57 18.87
C VAL A 281 22.33 -8.32 19.61
N SER A 282 22.60 -8.44 20.90
CA SER A 282 23.24 -7.38 21.66
C SER A 282 24.67 -7.28 21.13
N ASN A 283 24.91 -6.32 20.23
CA ASN A 283 26.25 -5.82 20.02
C ASN A 283 26.69 -5.16 21.33
N ASN A 284 27.38 -5.93 22.18
CA ASN A 284 28.11 -5.42 23.32
C ASN A 284 29.30 -4.61 22.79
N GLN A 285 29.06 -3.33 22.46
CA GLN A 285 30.10 -2.32 22.50
C GLN A 285 30.04 -1.64 23.87
N THR A 286 30.92 -2.11 24.74
CA THR A 286 31.23 -1.52 26.04
C THR A 286 31.63 -0.06 25.85
N THR A 287 30.72 0.86 26.19
CA THR A 287 31.07 2.25 26.51
C THR A 287 30.66 2.51 27.95
N THR A 288 31.60 2.30 28.86
CA THR A 288 31.46 2.69 30.27
C THR A 288 31.38 4.21 30.37
N ARG A 289 30.17 4.75 30.54
CA ARG A 289 29.95 6.08 31.14
C ARG A 289 29.28 5.89 32.50
N LYS A 290 30.09 5.99 33.57
CA LYS A 290 29.60 6.07 34.95
C LYS A 290 28.81 7.37 35.12
N SER A 291 27.56 7.21 35.56
CA SER A 291 26.67 8.27 36.03
C SER A 291 27.25 8.92 37.30
N TYR A 292 27.37 10.25 37.28
CA TYR A 292 27.56 11.07 38.47
C TYR A 292 26.18 11.41 39.03
N ASN A 293 25.89 10.95 40.24
CA ASN A 293 24.71 11.41 40.99
C ASN A 293 25.18 12.16 42.24
N ASN A 294 24.71 13.40 42.37
CA ASN A 294 25.02 14.33 43.45
C ASN A 294 24.49 13.83 44.80
N LYS A 295 25.36 13.76 45.81
CA LYS A 295 24.99 13.97 47.21
C LYS A 295 26.10 14.77 47.92
N ALA A 296 25.71 15.92 48.44
CA ALA A 296 26.49 16.72 49.36
C ALA A 296 26.60 16.02 50.73
N VAL A 297 27.71 16.25 51.44
CA VAL A 297 27.79 16.74 52.84
C VAL A 297 29.20 16.53 53.43
N SER A 298 29.78 17.67 53.86
CA SER A 298 30.76 17.94 54.94
C SER A 298 32.07 17.15 55.11
N GLY A 299 33.19 17.90 55.26
CA GLY A 299 34.31 17.51 56.14
C GLY A 299 35.71 17.72 55.56
N LYS A 300 36.34 18.87 55.84
CA LYS A 300 37.82 19.06 55.89
C LYS A 300 38.36 18.35 57.17
N PRO A 301 39.67 18.05 57.36
CA PRO A 301 40.83 18.91 57.00
C PRO A 301 42.19 18.23 56.65
N ALA A 302 43.18 19.10 56.33
CA ALA A 302 44.66 19.01 56.49
C ALA A 302 45.44 17.86 55.78
N GLY A 303 46.62 18.05 55.19
CA GLY A 303 47.55 19.17 55.07
C GLY A 303 48.84 18.73 54.35
N LYS A 304 49.80 19.66 54.26
CA LYS A 304 51.22 19.55 53.80
C LYS A 304 51.52 19.83 52.31
N ARG A 305 51.89 21.10 52.07
CA ARG A 305 53.01 21.56 51.20
C ARG A 305 54.36 20.97 51.71
N PRO A 306 55.49 20.97 50.97
CA PRO A 306 55.97 21.98 50.00
C PRO A 306 56.62 21.33 48.75
N THR A 307 57.33 21.92 47.78
CA THR A 307 58.22 23.09 47.68
C THR A 307 58.46 23.38 46.19
N ALA A 308 58.81 24.62 45.88
CA ALA A 308 59.07 25.18 44.56
C ALA A 308 60.31 24.61 43.84
N LYS A 309 60.30 24.73 42.49
CA LYS A 309 61.38 25.34 41.69
C LYS A 309 60.82 25.75 40.32
N ARG A 310 60.93 27.05 40.00
CA ARG A 310 60.70 27.69 38.70
C ARG A 310 62.08 28.20 38.21
N PRO A 311 62.17 28.83 37.02
CA PRO A 311 62.36 28.27 35.68
C PRO A 311 63.76 28.61 35.10
N VAL A 312 64.08 28.14 33.89
CA VAL A 312 65.00 28.87 33.01
C VAL A 312 64.44 28.89 31.58
N SER A 313 64.24 30.11 31.08
CA SER A 313 63.95 30.45 29.70
C SER A 313 65.24 30.53 28.88
N LYS A 314 65.16 30.27 27.56
CA LYS A 314 65.96 30.97 26.55
C LYS A 314 65.34 30.83 25.15
N ARG A 315 65.55 31.91 24.38
CA ARG A 315 64.86 32.46 23.20
C ARG A 315 64.97 31.68 21.86
N PRO A 316 64.21 32.10 20.83
CA PRO A 316 64.11 31.47 19.52
C PRO A 316 65.10 32.05 18.48
N ALA A 317 65.36 31.28 17.43
CA ALA A 317 65.97 31.67 16.16
C ALA A 317 65.54 30.60 15.13
N ALA A 318 65.37 30.82 13.84
CA ALA A 318 65.21 31.97 12.96
C ALA A 318 64.78 31.35 11.61
N ARG A 319 64.14 32.17 10.78
CA ARG A 319 63.58 31.85 9.46
C ARG A 319 64.65 31.72 8.37
N LYS A 320 64.39 30.86 7.36
CA LYS A 320 64.81 30.84 5.94
C LYS A 320 65.53 29.55 5.51
N ARG A 321 64.89 28.76 4.65
CA ARG A 321 64.93 28.89 3.18
C ARG A 321 63.67 28.27 2.59
#